data_AF-A0A7W8G936-F1
#
_entry.id   AF-A0A7W8G936-F1
#
_cell.length_a   1.000
_cell.length_b   1.000
_cell.length_c   1.000
_cell.angle_alpha   90.00
_cell.angle_beta   90.00
_cell.angle_gamma   90.00
#
_symmetry.space_group_name_H-M   'P 1'
#
loop_
_entity.id
_entity.type
_entity.pdbx_description
1 polymer ?
#
loop_
_entity_poly.entity_id
_entity_poly.type
_entity_poly.pdbx_seq_one_letter_code
_entity_poly.pdbx_strand_id
1 'polypeptide(L)'
;MKRCFFSFILIFSLLCGFISAEDVISSYTRQKVEDFVTYRVTLKSVEHEAAYKEIDNLKKAALAELPLHAKDFEQEKCLLESLYFAEYYEHALNASGNQKELRAEMKRLMKNNFACIDARKKEQICEWMYQLSGDVTAYYMTRSVAATFLYGMRVKGFYEKALLVNKNRAISHVCLGNWCFYAPSLFGGGKGKALRHFENAEKCVVIPGEKYLVYIAMSQIHFENKKYNLASEYLEKAIALDLGRKDLDLIARCNKKGFSYFQYLRNRSGVDEEMSEEEKDDDDK
;
A
#
# COMPACT_ATOMS: atom_id res chain seq x y z
N MET A 1 9.34 -67.53 28.78
CA MET A 1 8.28 -66.84 29.53
C MET A 1 8.45 -65.34 29.35
N LYS A 2 7.39 -64.67 28.90
CA LYS A 2 7.32 -63.25 28.56
C LYS A 2 7.61 -62.37 29.78
N ARG A 3 8.46 -61.35 29.61
CA ARG A 3 8.36 -60.08 30.34
C ARG A 3 8.66 -58.93 29.38
N CYS A 4 7.58 -58.35 28.87
CA CYS A 4 7.57 -57.08 28.17
C CYS A 4 8.03 -55.98 29.14
N PHE A 5 9.19 -55.38 28.90
CA PHE A 5 9.49 -54.05 29.44
C PHE A 5 8.93 -53.02 28.47
N PHE A 6 7.79 -52.45 28.84
CA PHE A 6 7.21 -51.28 28.20
C PHE A 6 8.15 -50.09 28.43
N SER A 7 8.84 -49.64 27.37
CA SER A 7 9.45 -48.32 27.35
C SER A 7 8.34 -47.28 27.25
N PHE A 8 8.08 -46.59 28.36
CA PHE A 8 7.26 -45.38 28.40
C PHE A 8 8.04 -44.25 27.71
N ILE A 9 7.86 -44.10 26.39
CA ILE A 9 8.24 -42.86 25.70
C ILE A 9 7.13 -41.86 26.01
N LEU A 10 7.41 -40.96 26.95
CA LEU A 10 6.62 -39.76 27.18
C LEU A 10 6.68 -38.91 25.89
N ILE A 11 5.68 -39.05 25.03
CA ILE A 11 5.39 -38.09 23.97
C ILE A 11 4.86 -36.86 24.70
N PHE A 12 5.77 -35.97 25.08
CA PHE A 12 5.41 -34.61 25.45
C PHE A 12 5.04 -33.89 24.15
N SER A 13 3.80 -34.12 23.69
CA SER A 13 3.15 -33.28 22.72
C SER A 13 3.00 -31.90 23.37
N LEU A 14 4.05 -31.08 23.25
CA LEU A 14 3.93 -29.63 23.29
C LEU A 14 3.02 -29.26 22.13
N LEU A 15 1.73 -29.33 22.42
CA LEU A 15 0.74 -28.37 21.98
C LEU A 15 1.33 -27.00 22.31
N CYS A 16 2.21 -26.51 21.42
CA CYS A 16 2.31 -25.08 21.18
C CYS A 16 0.92 -24.69 20.68
N GLY A 17 0.03 -24.41 21.62
CA GLY A 17 -1.08 -23.52 21.35
C GLY A 17 -0.44 -22.29 20.74
N PHE A 18 -0.55 -22.15 19.42
CA PHE A 18 -0.61 -20.83 18.83
C PHE A 18 -1.76 -20.16 19.57
N ILE A 19 -1.42 -19.43 20.64
CA ILE A 19 -2.24 -18.32 21.08
C ILE A 19 -2.21 -17.43 19.84
N SER A 20 -3.15 -17.65 18.92
CA SER A 20 -3.38 -16.74 17.82
C SER A 20 -3.56 -15.40 18.51
N ALA A 21 -2.62 -14.48 18.28
CA ALA A 21 -2.81 -13.10 18.69
C ALA A 21 -4.21 -12.73 18.22
N GLU A 22 -5.07 -12.34 19.17
CA GLU A 22 -6.44 -12.00 18.85
C GLU A 22 -6.39 -10.94 17.74
N ASP A 23 -7.05 -11.22 16.61
CA ASP A 23 -7.03 -10.31 15.46
C ASP A 23 -7.51 -8.92 15.93
N VAL A 24 -6.65 -7.91 15.79
CA VAL A 24 -6.87 -6.52 16.24
C VAL A 24 -8.05 -5.86 15.51
N ILE A 25 -8.51 -6.45 14.40
CA ILE A 25 -9.66 -6.01 13.61
C ILE A 25 -10.62 -7.18 13.36
N SER A 26 -11.86 -6.87 12.98
CA SER A 26 -12.86 -7.89 12.62
C SER A 26 -12.49 -8.68 11.36
N SER A 27 -13.02 -9.91 11.26
CA SER A 27 -12.94 -10.71 10.03
C SER A 27 -13.63 -10.04 8.85
N TYR A 28 -14.69 -9.27 9.12
CA TYR A 28 -15.40 -8.47 8.12
C TYR A 28 -14.46 -7.45 7.47
N THR A 29 -13.77 -6.63 8.27
CA THR A 29 -12.84 -5.63 7.75
C THR A 29 -11.66 -6.28 7.04
N ARG A 30 -11.10 -7.36 7.59
CA ARG A 30 -10.06 -8.16 6.93
C ARG A 30 -10.48 -8.57 5.52
N GLN A 31 -11.69 -9.13 5.38
CA GLN A 31 -12.23 -9.55 4.09
C GLN A 31 -12.41 -8.37 3.12
N LYS A 32 -12.99 -7.25 3.56
CA LYS A 32 -13.14 -6.05 2.70
C LYS A 32 -11.81 -5.54 2.16
N VAL A 33 -10.76 -5.59 2.98
CA VAL A 33 -9.43 -5.18 2.55
C VAL A 33 -8.87 -6.16 1.51
N GLU A 34 -8.91 -7.46 1.79
CA GLU A 34 -8.38 -8.50 0.91
C GLU A 34 -9.09 -8.52 -0.45
N ASP A 35 -10.42 -8.41 -0.46
CA ASP A 35 -11.23 -8.33 -1.68
C ASP A 35 -10.85 -7.11 -2.52
N PHE A 36 -10.71 -5.96 -1.86
CA PHE A 36 -10.43 -4.71 -2.55
C PHE A 36 -9.01 -4.62 -3.11
N VAL A 37 -8.02 -5.26 -2.47
CA VAL A 37 -6.62 -5.22 -2.94
C VAL A 37 -6.47 -5.80 -4.35
N THR A 38 -7.22 -6.86 -4.69
CA THR A 38 -7.22 -7.38 -6.07
C THR A 38 -8.14 -6.57 -6.96
N TYR A 39 -9.34 -6.21 -6.48
CA TYR A 39 -10.31 -5.49 -7.28
C TYR A 39 -9.80 -4.13 -7.77
N ARG A 40 -9.10 -3.36 -6.94
CA ARG A 40 -8.53 -2.05 -7.32
C ARG A 40 -7.62 -2.13 -8.55
N VAL A 41 -6.89 -3.25 -8.72
CA VAL A 41 -6.04 -3.44 -9.89
C VAL A 41 -6.88 -3.51 -11.17
N THR A 42 -8.02 -4.19 -11.12
CA THR A 42 -8.94 -4.29 -12.27
C THR A 42 -9.55 -2.95 -12.64
N LEU A 43 -9.78 -2.07 -11.65
CA LEU A 43 -10.32 -0.73 -11.87
C LEU A 43 -9.38 0.17 -12.68
N LYS A 44 -8.06 -0.11 -12.69
CA LYS A 44 -7.08 0.63 -13.52
C LYS A 44 -7.33 0.53 -15.02
N SER A 45 -8.07 -0.49 -15.46
CA SER A 45 -8.48 -0.63 -16.87
C SER A 45 -9.89 -0.09 -17.16
N VAL A 46 -10.58 0.42 -16.14
CA VAL A 46 -11.89 1.06 -16.25
C VAL A 46 -11.70 2.56 -16.47
N GLU A 47 -12.67 3.20 -17.13
CA GLU A 47 -12.69 4.65 -17.24
C GLU A 47 -12.76 5.32 -15.86
N HIS A 48 -11.97 6.36 -15.67
CA HIS A 48 -11.71 6.93 -14.34
C HIS A 48 -12.99 7.36 -13.61
N GLU A 49 -13.96 7.94 -14.33
CA GLU A 49 -15.24 8.33 -13.75
C GLU A 49 -16.07 7.15 -13.23
N ALA A 50 -16.14 6.07 -14.01
CA ALA A 50 -16.83 4.86 -13.58
C ALA A 50 -16.13 4.21 -12.39
N ALA A 51 -14.79 4.18 -12.40
CA ALA A 51 -13.99 3.60 -11.34
C ALA A 51 -14.19 4.31 -9.99
N TYR A 52 -14.10 5.65 -9.94
CA TYR A 52 -14.25 6.36 -8.65
C TYR A 52 -15.68 6.26 -8.10
N LYS A 53 -16.70 6.23 -8.96
CA LYS A 53 -18.11 6.02 -8.53
C LYS A 53 -18.31 4.64 -7.92
N GLU A 54 -17.72 3.63 -8.54
CA GLU A 54 -17.75 2.26 -8.03
C GLU A 54 -17.05 2.15 -6.66
N ILE A 55 -15.88 2.77 -6.51
CA ILE A 55 -15.14 2.80 -5.24
C ILE A 55 -15.96 3.49 -4.14
N ASP A 56 -16.64 4.60 -4.46
CA ASP A 56 -17.50 5.29 -3.49
C ASP A 56 -18.71 4.45 -3.07
N ASN A 57 -19.31 3.69 -4.00
CA ASN A 57 -20.38 2.74 -3.68
C ASN A 57 -19.89 1.61 -2.75
N LEU A 58 -18.72 1.03 -3.05
CA LEU A 58 -18.11 0.00 -2.20
C LEU A 58 -17.79 0.53 -0.80
N LYS A 59 -17.24 1.74 -0.71
CA LYS A 59 -16.98 2.42 0.57
C LYS A 59 -18.27 2.60 1.37
N LYS A 60 -19.33 3.13 0.74
CA LYS A 60 -20.63 3.34 1.40
C LYS A 60 -21.22 2.05 1.93
N ALA A 61 -21.23 0.99 1.11
CA ALA A 61 -21.71 -0.33 1.51
C ALA A 61 -20.89 -0.89 2.67
N ALA A 62 -19.55 -0.81 2.58
CA ALA A 62 -18.66 -1.33 3.60
C ALA A 62 -18.84 -0.62 4.96
N LEU A 63 -18.97 0.71 4.95
CA LEU A 63 -19.14 1.52 6.15
C LEU A 63 -20.56 1.42 6.76
N ALA A 64 -21.58 1.11 5.96
CA ALA A 64 -22.95 0.93 6.44
C ALA A 64 -23.08 -0.33 7.33
N GLU A 65 -22.39 -1.41 6.98
CA GLU A 65 -22.41 -2.67 7.73
C GLU A 65 -21.38 -2.70 8.87
N LEU A 66 -20.33 -1.86 8.81
CA LEU A 66 -19.22 -1.86 9.77
C LEU A 66 -19.65 -1.82 11.26
N PRO A 67 -20.62 -0.99 11.70
CA PRO A 67 -21.03 -0.95 13.11
C PRO A 67 -21.53 -2.29 13.66
N LEU A 68 -22.01 -3.20 12.79
CA LEU A 68 -22.53 -4.52 13.19
C LEU A 68 -21.42 -5.57 13.34
N HIS A 69 -20.22 -5.29 12.82
CA HIS A 69 -19.16 -6.30 12.67
C HIS A 69 -17.83 -5.91 13.31
N ALA A 70 -17.56 -4.61 13.48
CA ALA A 70 -16.28 -4.12 13.94
C ALA A 70 -15.95 -4.59 15.36
N LYS A 71 -14.68 -4.97 15.58
CA LYS A 71 -14.11 -5.14 16.93
C LYS A 71 -13.66 -3.80 17.50
N ASP A 72 -13.05 -2.98 16.66
CA ASP A 72 -12.65 -1.61 16.96
C ASP A 72 -13.20 -0.70 15.86
N PHE A 73 -14.40 -0.19 16.09
CA PHE A 73 -15.13 0.61 15.09
C PHE A 73 -14.32 1.79 14.56
N GLU A 74 -13.66 2.54 15.45
CA GLU A 74 -12.92 3.75 15.04
C GLU A 74 -11.70 3.40 14.18
N GLN A 75 -10.93 2.37 14.55
CA GLN A 75 -9.77 1.95 13.73
C GLN A 75 -10.20 1.37 12.40
N GLU A 76 -11.19 0.47 12.41
CA GLU A 76 -11.66 -0.19 11.21
C GLU A 76 -12.33 0.82 10.25
N LYS A 77 -12.99 1.84 10.78
CA LYS A 77 -13.52 2.95 9.98
C LYS A 77 -12.39 3.77 9.34
N CYS A 78 -11.39 4.19 10.11
CA CYS A 78 -10.24 4.93 9.55
C CYS A 78 -9.52 4.11 8.47
N LEU A 79 -9.37 2.81 8.69
CA LEU A 79 -8.76 1.87 7.76
C LEU A 79 -9.56 1.82 6.45
N LEU A 80 -10.86 1.54 6.51
CA LEU A 80 -11.69 1.43 5.30
C LEU A 80 -11.83 2.76 4.57
N GLU A 81 -12.05 3.88 5.28
CA GLU A 81 -12.08 5.22 4.67
C GLU A 81 -10.78 5.50 3.90
N SER A 82 -9.63 5.20 4.51
CA SER A 82 -8.31 5.41 3.89
C SER A 82 -8.07 4.49 2.70
N LEU A 83 -8.41 3.20 2.82
CA LEU A 83 -8.23 2.21 1.77
C LEU A 83 -8.96 2.61 0.49
N TYR A 84 -10.26 2.91 0.61
CA TYR A 84 -11.07 3.27 -0.55
C TYR A 84 -10.71 4.65 -1.07
N PHE A 85 -10.48 5.63 -0.20
CA PHE A 85 -10.17 6.98 -0.66
C PHE A 85 -8.82 7.08 -1.38
N ALA A 86 -7.81 6.33 -0.95
CA ALA A 86 -6.51 6.32 -1.63
C ALA A 86 -6.63 5.90 -3.11
N GLU A 87 -7.45 4.89 -3.41
CA GLU A 87 -7.73 4.50 -4.81
C GLU A 87 -8.67 5.48 -5.51
N TYR A 88 -9.74 5.92 -4.83
CA TYR A 88 -10.67 6.93 -5.34
C TYR A 88 -9.92 8.18 -5.82
N TYR A 89 -8.97 8.65 -5.02
CA TYR A 89 -8.18 9.85 -5.29
C TYR A 89 -7.44 9.74 -6.62
N GLU A 90 -6.79 8.60 -6.91
CA GLU A 90 -6.08 8.38 -8.16
C GLU A 90 -7.02 8.50 -9.37
N HIS A 91 -8.20 7.88 -9.31
CA HIS A 91 -9.17 7.96 -10.41
C HIS A 91 -9.82 9.33 -10.53
N ALA A 92 -10.29 9.92 -9.43
CA ALA A 92 -10.92 11.23 -9.42
C ALA A 92 -9.99 12.32 -9.98
N LEU A 93 -8.71 12.30 -9.60
CA LEU A 93 -7.72 13.25 -10.09
C LEU A 93 -7.52 13.16 -11.61
N ASN A 94 -7.52 11.94 -12.18
CA ASN A 94 -7.40 11.73 -13.63
C ASN A 94 -8.72 11.98 -14.39
N ALA A 95 -9.84 12.17 -13.69
CA ALA A 95 -11.15 12.49 -14.25
C ALA A 95 -11.52 13.98 -14.10
N SER A 96 -10.53 14.87 -13.94
CA SER A 96 -10.73 16.30 -13.70
C SER A 96 -11.51 16.63 -12.42
N GLY A 97 -11.38 15.80 -11.38
CA GLY A 97 -11.93 16.08 -10.06
C GLY A 97 -11.32 17.33 -9.41
N ASN A 98 -12.06 17.95 -8.49
CA ASN A 98 -11.60 19.15 -7.79
C ASN A 98 -10.38 18.85 -6.90
N GLN A 99 -9.21 19.26 -7.34
CA GLN A 99 -7.93 18.96 -6.72
C GLN A 99 -7.84 19.48 -5.28
N LYS A 100 -8.34 20.70 -5.05
CA LYS A 100 -8.33 21.33 -3.73
C LYS A 100 -9.16 20.54 -2.73
N GLU A 101 -10.34 20.09 -3.15
CA GLU A 101 -11.21 19.23 -2.33
C GLU A 101 -10.58 17.86 -2.07
N LEU A 102 -10.03 17.23 -3.12
CA LEU A 102 -9.35 15.95 -3.01
C LEU A 102 -8.14 16.01 -2.05
N ARG A 103 -7.34 17.09 -2.14
CA ARG A 103 -6.20 17.34 -1.24
C ARG A 103 -6.66 17.58 0.19
N ALA A 104 -7.68 18.42 0.39
CA ALA A 104 -8.25 18.68 1.71
C ALA A 104 -8.76 17.41 2.38
N GLU A 105 -9.41 16.53 1.61
CA GLU A 105 -9.89 15.25 2.11
C GLU A 105 -8.73 14.29 2.45
N MET A 106 -7.67 14.25 1.62
CA MET A 106 -6.46 13.47 1.93
C MET A 106 -5.79 13.96 3.23
N LYS A 107 -5.76 15.28 3.45
CA LYS A 107 -5.26 15.90 4.69
C LYS A 107 -6.12 15.53 5.90
N ARG A 108 -7.45 15.55 5.75
CA ARG A 108 -8.40 15.15 6.79
C ARG A 108 -8.16 13.70 7.20
N LEU A 109 -8.08 12.79 6.22
CA LEU A 109 -7.80 11.37 6.47
C LEU A 109 -6.43 11.16 7.11
N MET A 110 -5.40 11.88 6.66
CA MET A 110 -4.07 11.84 7.30
C MET A 110 -4.15 12.18 8.78
N LYS A 111 -4.82 13.30 9.12
CA LYS A 111 -4.98 13.73 10.53
C LYS A 111 -5.78 12.72 11.34
N ASN A 112 -6.86 12.18 10.78
CA ASN A 112 -7.66 11.14 11.43
C ASN A 112 -6.86 9.86 11.70
N ASN A 113 -6.05 9.43 10.72
CA ASN A 113 -5.19 8.27 10.86
C ASN A 113 -4.15 8.45 11.97
N PHE A 114 -3.57 9.65 12.07
CA PHE A 114 -2.63 9.97 13.15
C PHE A 114 -3.32 9.94 14.51
N ALA A 115 -4.47 10.60 14.65
CA ALA A 115 -5.25 10.58 15.89
C ALA A 115 -5.66 9.15 16.28
N CYS A 116 -6.07 8.33 15.30
CA CYS A 116 -6.43 6.93 15.51
C CYS A 116 -5.24 6.11 16.05
N ILE A 117 -4.05 6.30 15.50
CA ILE A 117 -2.83 5.63 15.96
C ILE A 117 -2.41 6.15 17.35
N ASP A 118 -2.42 7.47 17.56
CA ASP A 118 -1.93 8.10 18.79
C ASP A 118 -2.83 7.78 20.00
N ALA A 119 -4.12 7.48 19.76
CA ALA A 119 -5.07 7.07 20.79
C ALA A 119 -4.92 5.61 21.26
N ARG A 120 -4.03 4.81 20.63
CA ARG A 120 -3.92 3.36 20.84
C ARG A 120 -2.53 2.95 21.30
N LYS A 121 -2.46 1.85 22.07
CA LYS A 121 -1.19 1.17 22.32
C LYS A 121 -0.76 0.41 21.07
N LYS A 122 0.55 0.15 20.93
CA LYS A 122 1.13 -0.46 19.72
C LYS A 122 0.52 -1.82 19.39
N GLU A 123 0.18 -2.60 20.42
CA GLU A 123 -0.37 -3.95 20.31
C GLU A 123 -1.84 -3.95 19.83
N GLN A 124 -2.48 -2.77 19.84
CA GLN A 124 -3.86 -2.56 19.42
C GLN A 124 -3.96 -1.97 18.01
N ILE A 125 -2.85 -1.87 17.27
CA ILE A 125 -2.83 -1.28 15.94
C ILE A 125 -2.48 -2.37 14.93
N CYS A 126 -3.40 -2.61 13.98
CA CYS A 126 -3.15 -3.57 12.91
C CYS A 126 -2.14 -3.01 11.89
N GLU A 127 -1.48 -3.91 11.19
CA GLU A 127 -0.45 -3.59 10.20
C GLU A 127 -0.99 -2.79 9.01
N TRP A 128 -2.26 -3.02 8.63
CA TRP A 128 -2.96 -2.26 7.59
C TRP A 128 -3.12 -0.78 7.98
N MET A 129 -3.43 -0.48 9.24
CA MET A 129 -3.58 0.89 9.72
C MET A 129 -2.27 1.67 9.56
N TYR A 130 -1.14 1.06 9.92
CA TYR A 130 0.17 1.67 9.69
C TYR A 130 0.46 1.87 8.20
N GLN A 131 0.30 0.84 7.37
CA GLN A 131 0.55 0.94 5.94
C GLN A 131 -0.29 2.03 5.28
N LEU A 132 -1.61 2.03 5.49
CA LEU A 132 -2.52 3.00 4.87
C LEU A 132 -2.32 4.42 5.40
N SER A 133 -1.90 4.59 6.66
CA SER A 133 -1.44 5.88 7.15
C SER A 133 -0.25 6.40 6.36
N GLY A 134 0.73 5.52 6.09
CA GLY A 134 1.85 5.83 5.21
C GLY A 134 1.41 6.21 3.80
N ASP A 135 0.49 5.44 3.20
CA ASP A 135 0.00 5.68 1.84
C ASP A 135 -0.75 7.01 1.73
N VAL A 136 -1.73 7.27 2.61
CA VAL A 136 -2.50 8.53 2.65
C VAL A 136 -1.57 9.74 2.85
N THR A 137 -0.62 9.65 3.78
CA THR A 137 0.38 10.72 3.98
C THR A 137 1.28 10.87 2.75
N ALA A 138 1.67 9.77 2.10
CA ALA A 138 2.48 9.81 0.88
C ALA A 138 1.72 10.49 -0.27
N TYR A 139 0.44 10.20 -0.45
CA TYR A 139 -0.40 10.90 -1.44
C TYR A 139 -0.50 12.39 -1.11
N TYR A 140 -0.80 12.76 0.14
CA TYR A 140 -0.87 14.15 0.57
C TYR A 140 0.42 14.95 0.27
N MET A 141 1.59 14.34 0.51
CA MET A 141 2.87 15.01 0.29
C MET A 141 3.30 15.11 -1.19
N THR A 142 2.71 14.32 -2.11
CA THR A 142 3.26 14.12 -3.47
C THR A 142 3.46 15.39 -4.31
N ARG A 143 2.96 16.54 -3.88
CA ARG A 143 3.03 17.82 -4.60
C ARG A 143 3.31 19.02 -3.70
N SER A 144 3.76 18.80 -2.47
CA SER A 144 4.27 19.87 -1.61
C SER A 144 5.67 19.52 -1.11
N VAL A 145 6.62 20.43 -1.37
CA VAL A 145 7.98 20.31 -0.87
C VAL A 145 7.99 20.41 0.65
N ALA A 146 7.25 21.35 1.24
CA ALA A 146 7.13 21.51 2.68
C ALA A 146 6.57 20.24 3.35
N ALA A 147 5.45 19.71 2.86
CA ALA A 147 4.87 18.45 3.34
C ALA A 147 5.85 17.28 3.20
N THR A 148 6.62 17.22 2.11
CA THR A 148 7.63 16.17 1.90
C THR A 148 8.71 16.21 2.98
N PHE A 149 9.19 17.40 3.36
CA PHE A 149 10.17 17.55 4.45
C PHE A 149 9.55 17.25 5.83
N LEU A 150 8.30 17.66 6.07
CA LEU A 150 7.61 17.45 7.34
C LEU A 150 7.26 15.98 7.59
N TYR A 151 6.75 15.29 6.56
CA TYR A 151 6.13 13.98 6.73
C TYR A 151 6.90 12.83 6.09
N GLY A 152 7.89 13.09 5.24
CA GLY A 152 8.60 12.05 4.48
C GLY A 152 9.23 10.96 5.36
N MET A 153 9.84 11.33 6.49
CA MET A 153 10.38 10.36 7.45
C MET A 153 9.30 9.64 8.26
N ARG A 154 8.14 10.29 8.48
CA ARG A 154 7.00 9.68 9.17
C ARG A 154 6.38 8.57 8.30
N VAL A 155 6.26 8.80 6.99
CA VAL A 155 5.82 7.80 5.99
C VAL A 155 6.69 6.54 6.07
N LYS A 156 8.02 6.70 6.06
CA LYS A 156 8.96 5.59 6.23
C LYS A 156 8.69 4.82 7.52
N GLY A 157 8.57 5.54 8.64
CA GLY A 157 8.32 4.96 9.96
C GLY A 157 6.99 4.19 10.03
N PHE A 158 5.97 4.59 9.29
CA PHE A 158 4.72 3.83 9.19
C PHE A 158 4.91 2.49 8.48
N TYR A 159 5.59 2.46 7.34
CA TYR A 159 5.85 1.20 6.64
C TYR A 159 6.75 0.26 7.47
N GLU A 160 7.74 0.81 8.18
CA GLU A 160 8.57 0.03 9.11
C GLU A 160 7.73 -0.55 10.27
N LYS A 161 6.81 0.22 10.86
CA LYS A 161 5.89 -0.28 11.90
C LYS A 161 4.95 -1.37 11.37
N ALA A 162 4.42 -1.23 10.16
CA ALA A 162 3.61 -2.27 9.53
C ALA A 162 4.39 -3.60 9.42
N LEU A 163 5.67 -3.54 9.02
CA LEU A 163 6.54 -4.71 8.91
C LEU A 163 6.99 -5.26 10.28
N LEU A 164 7.01 -4.45 11.33
CA LEU A 164 7.23 -4.94 12.71
C LEU A 164 6.04 -5.76 13.20
N VAL A 165 4.81 -5.36 12.86
CA VAL A 165 3.60 -6.12 13.20
C VAL A 165 3.49 -7.39 12.35
N ASN A 166 3.71 -7.27 11.03
CA ASN A 166 3.71 -8.40 10.11
C ASN A 166 4.86 -8.30 9.10
N LYS A 167 5.94 -9.05 9.37
CA LYS A 167 7.15 -9.07 8.53
C LYS A 167 6.95 -9.65 7.13
N ASN A 168 5.88 -10.42 6.91
CA ASN A 168 5.60 -11.09 5.64
C ASN A 168 4.60 -10.30 4.79
N ARG A 169 4.50 -8.99 5.00
CA ARG A 169 3.53 -8.14 4.31
C ARG A 169 4.10 -7.58 3.02
N ALA A 170 3.77 -8.21 1.90
CA ALA A 170 4.31 -7.87 0.59
C ALA A 170 4.09 -6.40 0.21
N ILE A 171 2.87 -5.89 0.40
CA ILE A 171 2.56 -4.49 0.06
C ILE A 171 3.37 -3.48 0.90
N SER A 172 3.59 -3.73 2.19
CA SER A 172 4.40 -2.83 3.04
C SER A 172 5.87 -2.83 2.63
N HIS A 173 6.39 -3.98 2.17
CA HIS A 173 7.69 -4.04 1.52
C HIS A 173 7.73 -3.23 0.23
N VAL A 174 6.71 -3.32 -0.63
CA VAL A 174 6.62 -2.48 -1.85
C VAL A 174 6.60 -0.98 -1.49
N CYS A 175 5.77 -0.56 -0.55
CA CYS A 175 5.69 0.85 -0.15
C CYS A 175 7.02 1.38 0.41
N LEU A 176 7.70 0.60 1.26
CA LEU A 176 9.02 0.97 1.78
C LEU A 176 10.09 0.95 0.68
N GLY A 177 10.00 0.03 -0.28
CA GLY A 177 10.87 0.00 -1.45
C GLY A 177 10.71 1.24 -2.33
N ASN A 178 9.47 1.67 -2.58
CA ASN A 178 9.16 2.91 -3.29
C ASN A 178 9.71 4.13 -2.55
N TRP A 179 9.52 4.19 -1.23
CA TRP A 179 10.11 5.25 -0.41
C TRP A 179 11.63 5.29 -0.56
N CYS A 180 12.30 4.14 -0.44
CA CYS A 180 13.75 4.05 -0.62
C CYS A 180 14.19 4.47 -2.03
N PHE A 181 13.41 4.15 -3.07
CA PHE A 181 13.75 4.52 -4.43
C PHE A 181 13.79 6.04 -4.63
N TYR A 182 12.79 6.75 -4.13
CA TYR A 182 12.67 8.20 -4.33
C TYR A 182 13.47 9.04 -3.31
N ALA A 183 13.67 8.53 -2.10
CA ALA A 183 14.41 9.24 -1.06
C ALA A 183 15.91 9.36 -1.40
N PRO A 184 16.55 10.50 -1.09
CA PRO A 184 18.00 10.64 -1.21
C PRO A 184 18.75 9.64 -0.34
N SER A 185 19.94 9.21 -0.79
CA SER A 185 20.80 8.27 -0.05
C SER A 185 21.14 8.76 1.36
N LEU A 186 21.32 10.07 1.56
CA LEU A 186 21.62 10.68 2.86
C LEU A 186 20.51 10.41 3.89
N PHE A 187 19.25 10.39 3.46
CA PHE A 187 18.10 10.07 4.33
C PHE A 187 17.80 8.58 4.40
N GLY A 188 18.69 7.76 3.83
CA GLY A 188 18.56 6.31 3.87
C GLY A 188 17.81 5.71 2.69
N GLY A 189 17.59 6.45 1.60
CA GLY A 189 17.13 5.89 0.33
C GLY A 189 18.22 5.18 -0.48
N GLY A 190 17.95 4.96 -1.76
CA GLY A 190 18.82 4.32 -2.74
C GLY A 190 18.22 3.07 -3.40
N LYS A 191 18.49 2.91 -4.71
CA LYS A 191 18.02 1.81 -5.56
C LYS A 191 18.33 0.42 -4.99
N GLY A 192 19.52 0.22 -4.42
CA GLY A 192 19.91 -1.06 -3.82
C GLY A 192 19.09 -1.43 -2.58
N LYS A 193 18.61 -0.45 -1.81
CA LYS A 193 17.70 -0.70 -0.69
C LYS A 193 16.29 -0.99 -1.19
N ALA A 194 15.83 -0.22 -2.18
CA ALA A 194 14.54 -0.44 -2.84
C ALA A 194 14.43 -1.89 -3.37
N LEU A 195 15.44 -2.36 -4.11
CA LEU A 195 15.49 -3.72 -4.64
C LEU A 195 15.36 -4.78 -3.53
N ARG A 196 16.08 -4.65 -2.41
CA ARG A 196 15.96 -5.61 -1.30
C ARG A 196 14.57 -5.66 -0.70
N HIS A 197 13.87 -4.53 -0.61
CA HIS A 197 12.49 -4.53 -0.15
C HIS A 197 11.58 -5.21 -1.17
N PHE A 198 11.74 -4.95 -2.47
CA PHE A 198 10.95 -5.63 -3.51
C PHE A 198 11.21 -7.15 -3.57
N GLU A 199 12.45 -7.61 -3.38
CA GLU A 199 12.80 -9.03 -3.26
C GLU A 199 12.15 -9.70 -2.04
N ASN A 200 12.04 -8.97 -0.91
CA ASN A 200 11.31 -9.47 0.25
C ASN A 200 9.80 -9.50 0.01
N ALA A 201 9.26 -8.53 -0.73
CA ALA A 201 7.85 -8.53 -1.13
C ALA A 201 7.52 -9.77 -1.98
N GLU A 202 8.36 -10.08 -2.97
CA GLU A 202 8.19 -11.25 -3.84
C GLU A 202 8.19 -12.57 -3.07
N LYS A 203 9.02 -12.70 -2.02
CA LYS A 203 9.04 -13.92 -1.18
C LYS A 203 7.76 -14.12 -0.37
N CYS A 204 7.03 -13.05 -0.07
CA CYS A 204 5.89 -13.09 0.84
C CYS A 204 4.54 -12.96 0.12
N VAL A 205 4.54 -12.59 -1.16
CA VAL A 205 3.31 -12.26 -1.88
C VAL A 205 2.49 -13.50 -2.23
N VAL A 206 1.18 -13.46 -1.94
CA VAL A 206 0.27 -14.59 -2.17
C VAL A 206 -0.86 -14.21 -3.13
N ILE A 207 -1.55 -13.09 -2.87
CA ILE A 207 -2.76 -12.72 -3.60
C ILE A 207 -2.46 -12.03 -4.95
N PRO A 208 -3.29 -12.22 -6.00
CA PRO A 208 -3.04 -11.70 -7.33
C PRO A 208 -2.83 -10.17 -7.40
N GLY A 209 -3.63 -9.38 -6.67
CA GLY A 209 -3.49 -7.93 -6.64
C GLY A 209 -2.12 -7.47 -6.11
N GLU A 210 -1.61 -8.11 -5.05
CA GLU A 210 -0.27 -7.80 -4.56
C GLU A 210 0.82 -8.29 -5.51
N LYS A 211 0.65 -9.47 -6.14
CA LYS A 211 1.61 -9.99 -7.13
C LYS A 211 1.78 -8.99 -8.27
N TYR A 212 0.68 -8.41 -8.75
CA TYR A 212 0.71 -7.37 -9.78
C TYR A 212 1.59 -6.18 -9.36
N LEU A 213 1.39 -5.65 -8.16
CA LEU A 213 2.17 -4.52 -7.64
C LEU A 213 3.65 -4.87 -7.44
N VAL A 214 3.94 -6.06 -6.91
CA VAL A 214 5.32 -6.56 -6.74
C VAL A 214 6.02 -6.72 -8.08
N TYR A 215 5.37 -7.35 -9.06
CA TYR A 215 5.97 -7.58 -10.38
C TYR A 215 6.22 -6.27 -11.14
N ILE A 216 5.32 -5.29 -11.03
CA ILE A 216 5.61 -3.94 -11.54
C ILE A 216 6.83 -3.35 -10.84
N ALA A 217 6.90 -3.37 -9.51
CA ALA A 217 8.02 -2.81 -8.78
C ALA A 217 9.36 -3.48 -9.15
N MET A 218 9.37 -4.81 -9.27
CA MET A 218 10.52 -5.61 -9.72
C MET A 218 10.91 -5.29 -11.16
N SER A 219 9.94 -5.20 -12.07
CA SER A 219 10.17 -4.81 -13.46
C SER A 219 10.89 -3.46 -13.52
N GLN A 220 10.39 -2.46 -12.81
CA GLN A 220 10.89 -1.09 -12.89
C GLN A 220 12.23 -0.90 -12.19
N ILE A 221 12.47 -1.55 -11.05
CA ILE A 221 13.79 -1.49 -10.41
C ILE A 221 14.86 -2.19 -11.24
N HIS A 222 14.52 -3.26 -11.97
CA HIS A 222 15.46 -3.92 -12.87
C HIS A 222 15.74 -3.07 -14.11
N PHE A 223 14.73 -2.38 -14.64
CA PHE A 223 14.93 -1.40 -15.71
C PHE A 223 15.90 -0.29 -15.28
N GLU A 224 15.70 0.28 -14.08
CA GLU A 224 16.57 1.30 -13.47
C GLU A 224 18.01 0.85 -13.24
N ASN A 225 18.22 -0.47 -13.15
CA ASN A 225 19.53 -1.11 -13.01
C ASN A 225 20.07 -1.65 -14.36
N LYS A 226 19.46 -1.26 -15.49
CA LYS A 226 19.83 -1.66 -16.85
C LYS A 226 19.75 -3.18 -17.10
N LYS A 227 18.97 -3.90 -16.29
CA LYS A 227 18.70 -5.35 -16.44
C LYS A 227 17.42 -5.56 -17.26
N TYR A 228 17.42 -5.14 -18.52
CA TYR A 228 16.21 -5.02 -19.34
C TYR A 228 15.48 -6.36 -19.59
N ASN A 229 16.21 -7.46 -19.78
CA ASN A 229 15.59 -8.78 -19.96
C ASN A 229 14.77 -9.19 -18.73
N LEU A 230 15.34 -8.99 -17.53
CA LEU A 230 14.66 -9.30 -16.28
C LEU A 230 13.50 -8.34 -16.02
N ALA A 231 13.66 -7.06 -16.37
CA ALA A 231 12.57 -6.09 -16.32
C ALA A 231 11.38 -6.52 -17.18
N SER A 232 11.65 -7.03 -18.39
CA SER A 232 10.62 -7.56 -19.29
C SER A 232 9.97 -8.82 -18.73
N GLU A 233 10.75 -9.75 -18.18
CA GLU A 233 10.21 -10.98 -17.58
C GLU A 233 9.19 -10.68 -16.47
N TYR A 234 9.50 -9.74 -15.57
CA TYR A 234 8.56 -9.34 -14.53
C TYR A 234 7.32 -8.63 -15.09
N LEU A 235 7.46 -7.86 -16.16
CA LEU A 235 6.31 -7.23 -16.80
C LEU A 235 5.37 -8.30 -17.40
N GLU A 236 5.92 -9.33 -18.05
CA GLU A 236 5.15 -10.47 -18.56
C GLU A 236 4.48 -11.25 -17.43
N LYS A 237 5.14 -11.44 -16.28
CA LYS A 237 4.51 -12.03 -15.09
C LYS A 237 3.30 -11.21 -14.61
N ALA A 238 3.35 -9.88 -14.68
CA ALA A 238 2.21 -9.03 -14.35
C ALA A 238 1.08 -9.15 -15.39
N ILE A 239 1.42 -9.19 -16.68
CA ILE A 239 0.45 -9.39 -17.77
C ILE A 239 -0.29 -10.73 -17.61
N ALA A 240 0.45 -11.80 -17.25
CA ALA A 240 -0.10 -13.14 -17.07
C ALA A 240 -1.11 -13.27 -15.92
N LEU A 241 -1.23 -12.27 -15.03
CA LEU A 241 -2.26 -12.25 -13.99
C LEU A 241 -3.66 -11.89 -14.54
N ASP A 242 -3.73 -11.32 -15.75
CA ASP A 242 -4.98 -10.92 -16.42
C ASP A 242 -5.87 -9.98 -15.58
N LEU A 243 -5.26 -9.07 -14.83
CA LEU A 243 -5.95 -8.09 -13.97
C LEU A 243 -6.13 -6.72 -14.64
N GLY A 244 -5.87 -6.62 -15.95
CA GLY A 244 -5.93 -5.38 -16.71
C GLY A 244 -4.60 -5.03 -17.39
N ARG A 245 -4.68 -4.25 -18.48
CA ARG A 245 -3.52 -3.94 -19.35
C ARG A 245 -3.16 -2.46 -19.47
N LYS A 246 -4.06 -1.53 -19.15
CA LYS A 246 -3.84 -0.10 -19.43
C LYS A 246 -2.54 0.45 -18.83
N ASP A 247 -2.27 0.15 -17.56
CA ASP A 247 -1.06 0.56 -16.86
C ASP A 247 0.19 -0.21 -17.35
N LEU A 248 0.07 -1.51 -17.62
CA LEU A 248 1.17 -2.33 -18.13
C LEU A 248 1.62 -1.86 -19.53
N ASP A 249 0.66 -1.49 -20.39
CA ASP A 249 0.93 -0.92 -21.70
C ASP A 249 1.62 0.44 -21.58
N LEU A 250 1.24 1.26 -20.60
CA LEU A 250 1.93 2.52 -20.31
C LEU A 250 3.38 2.25 -19.88
N ILE A 251 3.60 1.31 -18.96
CA ILE A 251 4.93 0.89 -18.52
C ILE A 251 5.78 0.43 -19.72
N ALA A 252 5.24 -0.41 -20.59
CA ALA A 252 5.92 -0.88 -21.79
C ALA A 252 6.30 0.28 -22.73
N ARG A 253 5.40 1.25 -22.92
CA ARG A 253 5.68 2.46 -23.70
C ARG A 253 6.79 3.31 -23.07
N CYS A 254 6.80 3.50 -21.75
CA CYS A 254 7.87 4.20 -21.03
C CYS A 254 9.21 3.51 -21.26
N ASN A 255 9.27 2.20 -21.00
CA ASN A 255 10.47 1.39 -21.15
C ASN A 255 11.03 1.45 -22.59
N LYS A 256 10.16 1.38 -23.61
CA LYS A 256 10.54 1.53 -25.03
C LYS A 256 11.12 2.90 -25.36
N LYS A 257 10.69 3.95 -24.66
CA LYS A 257 11.24 5.32 -24.78
C LYS A 257 12.52 5.53 -23.97
N GLY A 258 13.01 4.50 -23.26
CA GLY A 258 14.29 4.54 -22.56
C GLY A 258 14.24 5.05 -21.12
N PHE A 259 13.05 5.20 -20.53
CA PHE A 259 12.89 5.60 -19.13
C PHE A 259 11.96 4.65 -18.38
N SER A 260 12.19 4.47 -17.08
CA SER A 260 11.31 3.63 -16.26
C SER A 260 9.99 4.33 -15.98
N TYR A 261 8.98 3.55 -15.61
CA TYR A 261 7.74 4.07 -15.06
C TYR A 261 7.94 4.82 -13.74
N PHE A 262 8.97 4.48 -12.94
CA PHE A 262 9.29 5.28 -11.75
C PHE A 262 9.79 6.69 -12.10
N GLN A 263 10.59 6.82 -13.16
CA GLN A 263 10.99 8.14 -13.69
C GLN A 263 9.79 8.88 -14.25
N TYR A 264 8.90 8.18 -14.97
CA TYR A 264 7.65 8.75 -15.46
C TYR A 264 6.79 9.30 -14.32
N LEU A 265 6.56 8.53 -13.26
CA LEU A 265 5.75 8.95 -12.12
C LEU A 265 6.35 10.15 -11.38
N ARG A 266 7.67 10.21 -11.24
CA ARG A 266 8.37 11.36 -10.65
C ARG A 266 8.20 12.63 -11.47
N ASN A 267 8.28 12.50 -12.79
CA ASN A 267 8.35 13.62 -13.72
C ASN A 267 6.99 13.96 -14.35
N ARG A 268 5.93 13.19 -14.10
CA ARG A 268 4.59 13.58 -14.57
C ARG A 268 4.25 14.89 -13.86
N SER A 269 3.98 15.92 -14.65
CA SER A 269 3.37 17.17 -14.19
C SER A 269 2.17 16.79 -13.35
N GLY A 270 2.17 17.31 -12.13
CA GLY A 270 1.10 17.09 -11.20
C GLY A 270 -0.12 17.85 -11.70
N VAL A 271 -1.27 17.32 -11.35
CA VAL A 271 -2.55 17.97 -11.58
C VAL A 271 -2.57 19.32 -10.82
N ASP A 272 -1.75 19.51 -9.77
CA ASP A 272 -1.53 20.77 -9.03
C ASP A 272 -0.67 21.86 -9.74
N GLU A 273 -0.56 21.86 -11.07
CA GLU A 273 -0.05 23.07 -11.79
C GLU A 273 -1.01 24.28 -11.62
N GLU A 274 -2.22 24.04 -11.11
CA GLU A 274 -3.25 25.06 -10.86
C GLU A 274 -3.25 25.65 -9.44
N MET A 275 -2.51 25.07 -8.48
CA MET A 275 -2.36 25.61 -7.11
C MET A 275 -0.94 26.18 -6.90
N SER A 276 -0.86 27.43 -6.45
CA SER A 276 0.43 28.09 -6.17
C SER A 276 1.18 27.42 -5.00
N GLU A 277 2.50 27.53 -4.98
CA GLU A 277 3.31 27.03 -3.84
C GLU A 277 2.96 27.77 -2.53
N GLU A 278 2.57 29.04 -2.59
CA GLU A 278 2.10 29.80 -1.43
C GLU A 278 0.82 29.19 -0.84
N GLU A 279 -0.14 28.79 -1.68
CA GLU A 279 -1.37 28.12 -1.22
C GLU A 279 -1.10 26.74 -0.61
N LYS A 280 -0.08 26.03 -1.11
CA LYS A 280 0.34 24.73 -0.55
C LYS A 280 1.04 24.90 0.80
N ASP A 281 1.92 25.87 0.91
CA ASP A 281 2.65 26.17 2.15
C ASP A 281 1.71 26.66 3.25
N ASP A 282 0.69 27.46 2.93
CA ASP A 282 -0.34 27.88 3.88
C ASP A 282 -1.23 26.72 4.33
N ASP A 283 -1.53 25.76 3.43
CA ASP A 283 -2.19 24.51 3.82
C ASP A 283 -1.30 23.67 4.74
N ASP A 284 0.01 23.68 4.59
CA ASP A 284 0.91 22.84 5.41
C ASP A 284 1.22 23.38 6.82
N LYS A 285 0.88 24.65 7.10
CA LYS A 285 0.96 25.28 8.44
C LYS A 285 -0.11 24.76 9.40
#